data_AF-A0A256W839-F1
#
_entry.id   AF-A0A256W839-F1
#
_cell.length_a   1.000
_cell.length_b   1.000
_cell.length_c   1.000
_cell.angle_alpha   90.00
_cell.angle_beta   90.00
_cell.angle_gamma   90.00
#
_symmetry.space_group_name_H-M   'P 1'
#
loop_
_entity.id
_entity.type
_entity.pdbx_description
1 polymer ?
#
loop_
_entity_poly.entity_id
_entity_poly.type
_entity_poly.pdbx_seq_one_letter_code
_entity_poly.pdbx_strand_id
1 'polypeptide(L)' 'MLENKERKQALLLALDKLPENQRVAFTLSKVEGYSYQDITDIMGLTLPAVESLIHRAKNNLKKKLQVFYKKNI' A
#
# COMPACT_ATOMS: atom_id res chain seq x y z
N MET A 1 -23.23 0.51 -7.89
CA MET A 1 -22.25 -0.46 -8.45
C MET A 1 -21.03 0.19 -9.11
N LEU A 2 -21.09 1.46 -9.56
CA LEU A 2 -19.94 2.17 -10.16
C LEU A 2 -18.86 2.57 -9.13
N GLU A 3 -19.30 3.03 -7.96
CA GLU A 3 -18.44 3.53 -6.88
C GLU A 3 -17.35 2.52 -6.44
N ASN A 4 -17.68 1.23 -6.32
CA ASN A 4 -16.69 0.22 -5.93
C ASN A 4 -15.63 -0.04 -7.01
N LYS A 5 -15.99 0.05 -8.30
CA LYS A 5 -15.03 -0.12 -9.40
C LYS A 5 -14.07 1.07 -9.47
N GLU A 6 -14.60 2.29 -9.36
CA GLU A 6 -13.80 3.52 -9.35
C GLU A 6 -12.86 3.59 -8.16
N ARG A 7 -13.34 3.22 -6.96
CA ARG A 7 -12.51 3.11 -5.75
C ARG A 7 -11.38 2.10 -5.90
N LYS A 8 -11.68 0.92 -6.46
CA LYS A 8 -10.67 -0.13 -6.71
C LYS A 8 -9.62 0.34 -7.71
N GLN A 9 -10.03 1.00 -8.78
CA GLN A 9 -9.13 1.54 -9.79
C GLN A 9 -8.26 2.66 -9.24
N ALA A 10 -8.83 3.57 -8.42
CA ALA A 10 -8.08 4.60 -7.72
C ALA A 10 -7.03 4.01 -6.75
N LEU A 11 -7.38 2.94 -6.03
CA LEU A 11 -6.45 2.23 -5.16
C LEU A 11 -5.29 1.59 -5.94
N LEU A 12 -5.57 0.91 -7.05
CA LEU A 12 -4.54 0.31 -7.90
C LEU A 12 -3.59 1.37 -8.46
N LEU A 13 -4.13 2.47 -9.00
CA LEU A 13 -3.33 3.59 -9.47
C LEU A 13 -2.49 4.22 -8.35
N ALA A 14 -3.02 4.30 -7.13
CA ALA A 14 -2.28 4.83 -5.99
C ALA A 14 -1.14 3.90 -5.55
N LEU A 15 -1.35 2.58 -5.59
CA LEU A 15 -0.34 1.55 -5.30
C LEU A 15 0.80 1.59 -6.32
N ASP A 16 0.51 1.76 -7.60
CA ASP A 16 1.51 1.87 -8.66
C ASP A 16 2.43 3.08 -8.51
N LYS A 17 1.97 4.12 -7.81
CA LYS A 17 2.74 5.34 -7.51
C LYS A 17 3.53 5.25 -6.20
N LEU A 18 3.52 4.11 -5.51
CA LEU A 18 4.41 3.88 -4.37
C LEU A 18 5.80 3.43 -4.85
N PRO A 19 6.87 3.76 -4.10
CA PRO A 19 8.14 3.08 -4.24
C PRO A 19 7.96 1.56 -4.14
N GLU A 20 8.70 0.81 -4.95
CA GLU A 20 8.54 -0.64 -5.10
C GLU A 20 8.53 -1.38 -3.76
N ASN A 21 9.53 -1.14 -2.90
CA ASN A 21 9.62 -1.79 -1.59
C ASN A 21 8.42 -1.49 -0.68
N GLN A 22 7.82 -0.30 -0.80
CA GLN A 22 6.61 0.05 -0.04
C GLN A 22 5.39 -0.68 -0.60
N ARG A 23 5.27 -0.77 -1.93
CA ARG A 23 4.19 -1.53 -2.59
C ARG A 23 4.28 -3.00 -2.23
N VAL A 24 5.45 -3.63 -2.35
CA VAL A 24 5.66 -5.06 -2.05
C VAL A 24 5.33 -5.35 -0.59
N ALA A 25 5.91 -4.61 0.37
CA ALA A 25 5.66 -4.82 1.80
C ALA A 25 4.18 -4.62 2.16
N PHE A 26 3.51 -3.63 1.55
CA PHE A 26 2.09 -3.39 1.77
C PHE A 26 1.22 -4.51 1.19
N THR A 27 1.49 -4.97 -0.02
CA THR A 27 0.76 -6.06 -0.68
C THR A 27 0.87 -7.34 0.13
N LEU A 28 2.10 -7.75 0.50
CA LEU A 28 2.30 -8.95 1.30
C LEU A 28 1.52 -8.89 2.63
N SER A 29 1.52 -7.73 3.30
CA SER A 29 0.81 -7.60 4.59
C SER A 29 -0.71 -7.47 4.47
N LYS A 30 -1.22 -6.67 3.53
CA LYS A 30 -2.64 -6.25 3.51
C LYS A 30 -3.48 -6.91 2.44
N VAL A 31 -2.85 -7.46 1.41
CA VAL A 31 -3.53 -8.20 0.34
C VAL A 31 -3.36 -9.70 0.58
N GLU A 32 -2.12 -10.15 0.79
CA GLU A 32 -1.80 -11.57 0.94
C GLU A 32 -1.91 -12.05 2.41
N GLY A 33 -1.86 -11.12 3.38
CA GLY A 33 -2.07 -11.45 4.79
C GLY A 33 -0.86 -12.04 5.53
N TYR A 34 0.35 -11.95 4.97
CA TYR A 34 1.57 -12.38 5.64
C TYR A 34 1.83 -11.59 6.93
N SER A 35 2.39 -12.28 7.93
CA SER A 35 2.87 -11.62 9.14
C SER A 35 4.08 -10.75 8.82
N TYR A 36 4.40 -9.78 9.69
CA TYR A 36 5.58 -8.96 9.46
C TYR A 36 6.86 -9.77 9.52
N GLN A 37 6.87 -10.87 10.29
CA GLN A 37 8.00 -11.79 10.39
C GLN A 37 8.17 -12.60 9.08
N ASP A 38 7.09 -13.08 8.46
CA ASP A 38 7.22 -13.75 7.16
C ASP A 38 7.74 -12.78 6.09
N ILE A 39 7.32 -11.51 6.17
CA ILE A 39 7.77 -10.46 5.25
C ILE A 39 9.25 -10.13 5.44
N THR A 40 9.80 -10.21 6.65
CA THR A 40 11.25 -10.03 6.85
C THR A 40 12.04 -11.07 6.09
N ASP A 41 11.56 -12.32 6.11
CA ASP A 41 12.21 -13.45 5.45
C ASP A 41 12.06 -13.37 3.93
N ILE A 42 10.86 -13.04 3.44
CA ILE A 42 10.57 -12.88 2.00
C ILE A 42 11.40 -11.73 1.39
N MET A 43 11.53 -10.60 2.08
CA MET A 43 12.18 -9.40 1.56
C MET A 43 13.66 -9.30 1.91
N GLY A 44 14.18 -10.16 2.80
CA GLY A 44 15.55 -10.07 3.32
C GLY A 44 15.80 -8.76 4.09
N LEU A 45 14.79 -8.27 4.81
CA LEU A 45 14.84 -7.00 5.55
C LEU A 45 14.63 -7.22 7.05
N THR A 46 15.07 -6.25 7.87
CA THR A 46 14.81 -6.29 9.31
C THR A 46 13.35 -5.96 9.61
N LEU A 47 12.83 -6.45 10.75
CA LEU A 47 11.46 -6.16 11.20
C LEU A 47 11.17 -4.64 11.26
N PRO A 48 12.06 -3.79 11.82
CA PRO A 48 11.84 -2.34 11.80
C PRO A 48 11.79 -1.75 10.39
N ALA A 49 12.56 -2.30 9.43
CA ALA A 49 12.53 -1.85 8.05
C ALA A 49 11.18 -2.18 7.39
N VAL A 50 10.65 -3.39 7.61
CA VAL A 50 9.32 -3.81 7.14
C VAL A 50 8.22 -2.92 7.73
N GLU A 51 8.22 -2.70 9.05
CA GLU A 51 7.28 -1.80 9.71
C GLU A 51 7.31 -0.38 9.11
N SER A 52 8.51 0.13 8.89
CA SER A 52 8.73 1.45 8.32
C SER A 52 8.21 1.55 6.87
N LEU A 53 8.42 0.52 6.06
CA LEU A 53 7.91 0.44 4.69
C LEU A 53 6.37 0.41 4.68
N ILE A 54 5.75 -0.43 5.50
CA ILE A 54 4.28 -0.54 5.58
C ILE A 54 3.66 0.76 6.10
N HIS A 55 4.26 1.38 7.12
CA HIS A 55 3.80 2.66 7.64
C HIS A 55 3.86 3.77 6.58
N ARG A 56 5.00 3.89 5.87
CA ARG A 56 5.15 4.85 4.77
C ARG A 56 4.17 4.57 3.63
N ALA A 57 3.97 3.30 3.27
CA ALA A 57 3.01 2.91 2.23
C ALA A 57 1.59 3.39 2.58
N LYS A 58 1.12 3.14 3.81
CA LYS A 58 -0.19 3.60 4.30
C LYS A 58 -0.34 5.12 4.22
N ASN A 59 0.66 5.86 4.69
CA ASN A 59 0.63 7.32 4.68
C ASN A 59 0.62 7.88 3.24
N ASN A 60 1.42 7.30 2.34
CA ASN A 60 1.47 7.72 0.95
C ASN A 60 0.17 7.39 0.20
N LEU A 61 -0.42 6.22 0.44
CA LEU A 61 -1.73 5.87 -0.10
C LEU A 61 -2.81 6.81 0.40
N LYS A 62 -2.84 7.13 1.70
CA LYS A 62 -3.80 8.09 2.28
C LYS A 62 -3.70 9.44 1.57
N LYS A 63 -2.49 9.99 1.41
CA LYS A 63 -2.27 11.27 0.71
C LYS A 63 -2.75 11.22 -0.74
N LYS A 64 -2.40 10.17 -1.49
CA LYS A 64 -2.78 10.02 -2.90
C LYS A 64 -4.29 9.87 -3.08
N LEU A 65 -4.93 9.06 -2.24
CA LEU A 65 -6.37 8.85 -2.29
C LEU A 65 -7.14 10.09 -1.83
N GLN A 66 -6.65 10.84 -0.85
CA GLN A 66 -7.24 12.13 -0.47
C GLN A 66 -7.25 13.11 -1.65
N VAL A 67 -6.16 13.18 -2.42
CA VAL A 67 -6.11 14.02 -3.64
C VAL A 67 -7.11 13.51 -4.68
N PHE A 68 -7.21 12.20 -4.87
CA PHE A 68 -8.18 11.61 -5.80
C PHE A 68 -9.63 11.95 -5.42
N TYR A 69 -10.03 11.74 -4.16
CA TYR A 69 -11.41 12.04 -3.74
C TYR A 69 -11.70 13.55 -3.71
N LYS A 70 -10.71 14.41 -3.38
CA LYS A 70 -10.90 15.87 -3.46
C LYS A 70 -11.01 16.40 -4.89
N LYS A 71 -10.51 15.67 -5.89
CA LYS A 71 -10.56 16.07 -7.31
C LYS A 71 -11.82 15.58 -8.03
N ASN A 72 -12.56 14.64 -7.42
CA ASN A 72 -13.80 14.07 -7.96
C ASN A 72 -15.04 14.52 -7.17
N ILE A 73 -14.91 15.54 -6.32
CA ILE A 73 -15.98 16.32 -5.69
C ILE A 73 -15.90 17.72 -6.28
#